data_AF-A0A3N7G228-F1
#
_entry.id   AF-A0A3N7G228-F1
#
_cell.length_a   1.000
_cell.length_b   1.000
_cell.length_c   1.000
_cell.angle_alpha   90.00
_cell.angle_beta   90.00
_cell.angle_gamma   90.00
#
_symmetry.space_group_name_H-M   'P 1'
#
loop_
_entity.id
_entity.type
_entity.pdbx_description
1 polymer ?
#
loop_
_entity_poly.entity_id
_entity_poly.type
_entity_poly.pdbx_seq_one_letter_code
_entity_poly.pdbx_strand_id
1 'polypeptide(L)'
;MAAKLFLTATIVVLISALIAINHECLYQPSVIEKGHGQLWEWETLSLDGATGPESFALDPLGQGPYAGISDGRIIKWEEHERRWINFAITSQKSLRPP
;
A
#
# COMPACT_ATOMS: atom_id res chain seq x y z
N MET A 1 23.09 -16.33 -45.60
CA MET A 1 22.87 -15.09 -44.81
C MET A 1 21.46 -14.99 -44.26
N ALA A 2 20.42 -15.35 -45.04
CA ALA A 2 19.02 -15.30 -44.59
C ALA A 2 18.69 -16.17 -43.36
N ALA A 3 19.20 -17.42 -43.27
CA ALA A 3 18.92 -18.32 -42.14
C ALA A 3 19.36 -17.76 -40.77
N LYS A 4 20.46 -16.98 -40.73
CA LYS A 4 20.94 -16.33 -39.49
C LYS A 4 19.99 -15.23 -39.04
N LEU A 5 19.39 -14.50 -39.98
CA LEU A 5 18.43 -13.42 -39.73
C LEU A 5 17.10 -13.97 -39.20
N PHE A 6 16.64 -15.11 -39.73
CA PHE A 6 15.44 -15.79 -39.23
C PHE A 6 15.63 -16.30 -37.80
N LEU A 7 16.80 -16.86 -37.48
CA LEU A 7 17.10 -17.39 -36.15
C LEU A 7 17.21 -16.26 -35.10
N THR A 8 17.77 -15.10 -35.47
CA THR A 8 17.80 -13.94 -34.58
C THR A 8 16.40 -13.35 -34.35
N ALA A 9 15.56 -13.29 -35.39
CA ALA A 9 14.23 -12.73 -35.28
C ALA A 9 13.32 -13.58 -34.36
N THR A 10 13.40 -14.92 -34.46
CA THR A 10 12.62 -15.81 -33.60
C THR A 10 13.03 -15.71 -32.14
N ILE A 11 14.33 -15.60 -31.84
CA ILE A 11 14.83 -15.42 -30.47
C ILE A 11 14.32 -14.10 -29.87
N VAL A 12 14.36 -13.00 -30.62
CA VAL A 12 13.89 -11.69 -30.15
C VAL A 12 12.38 -11.72 -29.85
N VAL A 13 11.59 -12.37 -30.71
CA VAL A 13 10.13 -12.53 -30.48
C VAL A 13 9.85 -13.37 -29.23
N LEU A 14 10.57 -14.47 -29.02
CA LEU A 14 10.41 -15.32 -27.84
C LEU A 14 10.79 -14.59 -26.54
N ILE A 15 11.89 -13.85 -26.54
CA ILE A 15 12.32 -13.05 -25.37
C ILE A 15 11.31 -11.93 -25.10
N SER A 16 10.81 -11.24 -26.14
CA SER A 16 9.80 -10.20 -25.97
C SER A 16 8.48 -10.76 -25.44
N ALA A 17 8.05 -11.94 -25.92
CA ALA A 17 6.85 -12.61 -25.42
C ALA A 17 7.05 -13.05 -23.96
N LEU A 18 8.22 -13.60 -23.61
CA LEU A 18 8.54 -13.98 -22.25
C LEU A 18 8.57 -12.76 -21.30
N ILE A 19 9.15 -11.64 -21.74
CA ILE A 19 9.14 -10.39 -20.98
C ILE A 19 7.71 -9.86 -20.85
N ALA A 20 6.89 -9.88 -21.89
CA ALA A 20 5.50 -9.43 -21.84
C ALA A 20 4.64 -10.27 -20.88
N ILE A 21 4.77 -11.60 -20.92
CA ILE A 21 4.09 -12.51 -20.00
C ILE A 21 4.54 -12.26 -18.55
N ASN A 22 5.83 -12.00 -18.33
CA ASN A 22 6.34 -11.65 -17.00
C ASN A 22 5.96 -10.22 -16.58
N HIS A 23 5.80 -9.28 -17.52
CA HIS A 23 5.44 -7.89 -17.24
C HIS A 23 3.97 -7.77 -16.79
N GLU A 24 3.07 -8.57 -17.38
CA GLU A 24 1.68 -8.71 -16.90
C GLU A 24 1.63 -9.29 -15.49
N CYS A 25 2.58 -10.17 -15.11
CA CYS A 25 2.60 -10.83 -13.80
C CYS A 25 3.34 -10.03 -12.71
N LEU A 26 4.34 -9.21 -13.06
CA LEU A 26 5.19 -8.47 -12.10
C LEU A 26 4.92 -6.96 -12.03
N TYR A 27 4.08 -6.43 -12.93
CA TYR A 27 3.60 -5.05 -12.88
C TYR A 27 2.09 -4.98 -12.64
N GLN A 28 1.55 -5.94 -11.89
CA GLN A 28 0.27 -5.75 -11.24
C GLN A 28 0.58 -5.13 -9.87
N PRO A 29 0.28 -3.83 -9.62
CA PRO A 29 0.23 -3.33 -8.25
C PRO A 29 -0.98 -4.00 -7.60
N SER A 30 -0.83 -5.25 -7.13
CA SER A 30 -1.85 -6.10 -6.51
C SER A 30 -3.27 -5.60 -6.80
N VAL A 31 -3.68 -5.59 -8.08
CA VAL A 31 -5.08 -5.36 -8.41
C VAL A 31 -5.71 -6.67 -8.01
N ILE A 32 -6.20 -6.68 -6.77
CA ILE A 32 -6.92 -7.77 -6.14
C ILE A 32 -7.91 -8.28 -7.18
N GLU A 33 -7.64 -9.50 -7.65
CA GLU A 33 -8.52 -10.23 -8.54
C GLU A 33 -9.88 -10.25 -7.85
N LYS A 34 -10.88 -9.63 -8.49
CA LYS A 34 -12.27 -9.64 -8.03
C LYS A 34 -12.80 -11.06 -8.18
N GLY A 35 -12.40 -11.94 -7.27
CA GLY A 35 -13.09 -13.17 -6.98
C GLY A 35 -14.47 -12.81 -6.43
N HIS A 36 -15.50 -13.25 -7.14
CA HIS A 36 -16.89 -13.10 -6.75
C HIS A 36 -17.10 -13.59 -5.31
N GLY A 37 -17.41 -12.70 -4.35
CA GLY A 37 -17.98 -13.11 -3.06
C GLY A 37 -17.57 -12.34 -1.79
N GLN A 38 -16.58 -11.44 -1.83
CA GLN A 38 -16.28 -10.59 -0.67
C GLN A 38 -15.84 -9.22 -1.19
N LEU A 39 -16.82 -8.33 -1.35
CA LEU A 39 -16.58 -6.90 -1.54
C LEU A 39 -15.62 -6.48 -0.42
N TRP A 40 -14.49 -5.84 -0.77
CA TRP A 40 -13.56 -5.16 0.15
C TRP A 40 -14.26 -4.82 1.47
N GLU A 41 -14.00 -5.63 2.48
CA GLU A 41 -14.55 -5.43 3.81
C GLU A 41 -13.82 -4.22 4.37
N TRP A 42 -14.39 -3.04 4.11
CA TRP A 42 -13.88 -1.81 4.67
C TRP A 42 -14.22 -1.84 6.15
N GLU A 43 -13.19 -1.77 6.98
CA GLU A 43 -13.38 -1.57 8.40
C GLU A 43 -13.53 -0.06 8.62
N THR A 44 -14.73 0.42 8.97
CA THR A 44 -14.85 1.79 9.49
C THR A 44 -14.50 1.77 10.96
N LEU A 45 -13.39 2.43 11.24
CA LEU A 45 -13.02 2.81 12.59
C LEU A 45 -13.93 3.94 13.04
N SER A 46 -14.76 3.67 14.03
CA SER A 46 -15.49 4.72 14.73
C SER A 46 -14.53 5.46 15.64
N LEU A 47 -14.05 6.61 15.17
CA LEU A 47 -13.19 7.51 15.93
C LEU A 47 -14.07 8.50 16.71
N ASP A 48 -13.95 8.51 18.04
CA ASP A 48 -14.68 9.47 18.87
C ASP A 48 -14.17 10.89 18.59
N GLY A 49 -15.01 11.73 17.98
CA GLY A 49 -14.73 13.14 17.71
C GLY A 49 -13.64 13.45 16.67
N ALA A 50 -13.10 12.46 15.97
CA ALA A 50 -12.03 12.65 14.99
C ALA A 50 -12.38 12.07 13.62
N THR A 51 -11.81 12.64 12.56
CA THR A 51 -12.10 12.25 11.17
C THR A 51 -10.83 11.85 10.45
N GLY A 52 -10.90 10.71 9.77
CA GLY A 52 -9.98 10.27 8.73
C GLY A 52 -8.52 10.14 9.14
N PRO A 53 -7.69 9.55 8.27
CA PRO A 53 -6.26 9.76 8.31
C PRO A 53 -5.90 11.06 7.57
N GLU A 54 -5.31 12.02 8.27
CA GLU A 54 -4.75 13.24 7.69
C GLU A 54 -3.32 13.03 7.17
N SER A 55 -2.65 11.96 7.63
CA SER A 55 -1.30 11.58 7.24
C SER A 55 -1.06 10.10 7.47
N PHE A 56 -0.04 9.54 6.79
CA PHE A 56 0.43 8.17 6.99
C PHE A 56 1.96 8.12 7.11
N ALA A 57 2.46 7.19 7.93
CA ALA A 57 3.87 6.87 8.03
C ALA A 57 4.07 5.35 8.04
N LEU A 58 5.13 4.90 7.36
CA LEU A 58 5.51 3.49 7.28
C LEU A 58 6.83 3.30 8.00
N ASP A 59 6.88 2.28 8.86
CA ASP A 59 8.12 1.87 9.51
C ASP A 59 8.85 0.85 8.61
N PRO A 60 10.12 1.08 8.24
CA PRO A 60 10.93 0.12 7.49
C PRO A 60 11.05 -1.27 8.14
N LEU A 61 10.90 -1.36 9.46
CA LEU A 61 10.89 -2.62 10.22
C LEU A 61 9.52 -3.29 10.25
N GLY A 62 8.50 -2.71 9.60
CA GLY A 62 7.15 -3.29 9.52
C GLY A 62 6.33 -3.15 10.80
N GLN A 63 6.68 -2.25 11.72
CA GLN A 63 5.95 -2.05 12.98
C GLN A 63 4.70 -1.16 12.83
N GLY A 64 4.19 -0.97 11.61
CA GLY A 64 3.05 -0.11 11.26
C GLY A 64 2.32 -0.67 10.03
N PRO A 65 1.40 0.07 9.39
CA PRO A 65 1.37 1.54 9.22
C PRO A 65 0.88 2.36 10.42
N TYR A 66 1.24 3.64 10.42
CA TYR A 66 0.74 4.66 11.35
C TYR A 66 -0.08 5.70 10.59
N ALA A 67 -1.12 6.24 11.22
CA ALA A 67 -1.92 7.33 10.67
C ALA A 67 -2.18 8.43 11.71
N GLY A 68 -2.00 9.69 11.32
CA GLY A 68 -2.46 10.83 12.13
C GLY A 68 -3.93 11.13 11.81
N ILE A 69 -4.72 11.51 12.82
CA ILE A 69 -6.14 11.85 12.67
C ILE A 69 -6.42 13.28 13.19
N SER A 70 -7.58 13.84 12.85
CA SER A 70 -7.88 15.27 13.02
C SER A 70 -7.85 15.84 14.43
N ASP A 71 -7.91 15.01 15.47
CA ASP A 71 -7.80 15.45 16.87
C ASP A 71 -6.36 15.45 17.39
N GLY A 72 -5.39 15.16 16.51
CA GLY A 72 -3.97 15.11 16.84
C GLY A 72 -3.51 13.78 17.41
N ARG A 73 -4.36 12.75 17.52
CA ARG A 73 -3.91 11.38 17.81
C ARG A 73 -3.17 10.77 16.61
N ILE A 74 -2.30 9.82 16.93
CA ILE A 74 -1.65 8.92 15.99
C ILE A 74 -2.15 7.52 16.32
N ILE A 75 -2.75 6.84 15.34
CA ILE A 75 -3.18 5.44 15.43
C ILE A 75 -2.19 4.55 14.67
N LYS A 76 -2.06 3.30 15.10
CA LYS A 76 -1.18 2.29 14.50
C LYS A 76 -2.00 1.05 14.15
N TRP A 77 -1.73 0.44 12.99
CA TRP A 77 -2.21 -0.91 12.69
C TRP A 77 -1.42 -1.92 13.52
N GLU A 78 -2.11 -2.67 14.38
CA GLU A 78 -1.51 -3.74 15.17
C GLU A 78 -1.80 -5.10 14.52
N GLU A 79 -0.77 -5.72 13.98
CA GLU A 79 -0.89 -6.94 13.17
C GLU A 79 -1.46 -8.13 13.96
N HIS A 80 -1.11 -8.25 15.24
CA HIS A 80 -1.57 -9.36 16.07
C HIS A 80 -3.07 -9.32 16.35
N GLU A 81 -3.58 -8.11 16.57
CA GLU A 81 -4.99 -7.87 16.90
C GLU A 81 -5.83 -7.56 15.65
N ARG A 82 -5.18 -7.35 14.49
CA ARG A 82 -5.78 -6.96 13.22
C ARG A 82 -6.73 -5.78 13.38
N ARG A 83 -6.29 -4.77 14.13
CA ARG A 83 -7.07 -3.56 14.40
C ARG A 83 -6.18 -2.35 14.53
N TRP A 84 -6.78 -1.18 14.39
CA TRP A 84 -6.13 0.08 14.70
C TRP A 84 -6.18 0.37 16.21
N ILE A 85 -5.05 0.76 16.77
CA ILE A 85 -4.90 1.11 18.19
C ILE A 85 -4.42 2.56 18.35
N ASN A 86 -4.79 3.22 19.45
CA ASN A 86 -4.21 4.50 19.81
C ASN A 86 -2.73 4.31 20.14
N PHE A 87 -1.84 4.99 19.42
CA PHE A 87 -0.39 4.90 19.62
C PHE A 87 0.17 6.12 20.36
N ALA A 88 -0.19 7.33 19.94
CA ALA A 88 0.29 8.56 20.55
C ALA A 88 -0.71 9.72 20.37
N ILE A 89 -0.46 10.84 21.05
CA ILE A 89 -1.15 12.11 20.84
C ILE A 89 -0.12 13.23 20.68
N THR A 90 -0.37 14.15 19.76
CA THR A 90 0.50 15.30 19.51
C THR A 90 0.32 16.35 20.61
N SER A 91 1.43 16.96 21.05
CA SER A 91 1.37 18.05 22.02
C SER A 91 1.13 19.38 21.31
N GLN A 92 0.13 20.14 21.77
CA GLN A 92 -0.05 21.50 21.32
C GLN A 92 1.06 22.38 21.92
N LYS A 93 1.95 22.88 21.06
CA LYS A 93 2.87 23.94 21.47
C LYS A 93 2.07 25.23 21.62
N SER A 94 1.64 25.53 22.85
CA SER A 94 1.03 26.81 23.20
C SER A 94 2.04 27.93 22.98
N LEU A 95 1.88 28.68 21.89
CA LEU A 95 2.54 29.97 21.71
C LEU A 95 1.77 31.00 22.55
N ARG A 96 1.82 30.89 23.87
CA ARG A 96 1.34 31.96 24.74
C ARG A 96 2.49 32.98 24.88
N PRO A 97 2.35 34.22 24.38
CA PRO A 97 3.32 35.27 24.68
C PRO A 97 3.33 35.56 26.20
N PRO A 98 4.45 36.08 26.74
CA PRO A 98 4.63 36.38 28.16
C PRO A 98 3.59 37.38 28.69
#